data_AF-A0A2W4T8W5-F1
#
_entry.id   AF-A0A2W4T8W5-F1
#
_cell.length_a   1.000
_cell.length_b   1.000
_cell.length_c   1.000
_cell.angle_alpha   90.00
_cell.angle_beta   90.00
_cell.angle_gamma   90.00
#
_symmetry.space_group_name_H-M   'P 1'
#
loop_
_entity.id
_entity.type
_entity.pdbx_description
1 polymer ?
#
loop_
_entity_poly.entity_id
_entity_poly.type
_entity_poly.pdbx_seq_one_letter_code
_entity_poly.pdbx_strand_id
1 'polypeptide(L)'
;MPCPNTDQTQGKLYTLSKEKSLPSLWSTVGMPSELHPSGHSPVAEQFKGLGCSDCAWSFVERRKPRCRHAPSIHLPDKSPACWRFEPAGELDCQTCGACCREAYHAVEVSSREPVNKRRPEFVVIQDTRRKLLRNGERCAALLGGITANEAYSCAIYEDRPRTCREFTRGSENCLDARRRVGMSL
;
A
#
# COMPACT_ATOMS: atom_id res chain seq x y z
N MET A 1 -33.11 -44.62 48.40
CA MET A 1 -33.67 -43.42 49.05
C MET A 1 -34.18 -42.49 47.96
N PRO A 2 -35.43 -42.02 48.06
CA PRO A 2 -36.12 -41.27 47.02
C PRO A 2 -35.73 -39.78 47.03
N CYS A 3 -35.77 -39.15 45.86
CA CYS A 3 -35.70 -37.70 45.73
C CYS A 3 -37.03 -37.07 46.21
N PRO A 4 -36.99 -35.99 47.02
CA PRO A 4 -38.15 -35.13 47.18
C PRO A 4 -38.24 -34.12 46.02
N ASN A 5 -39.44 -34.02 45.47
CA ASN A 5 -39.88 -33.02 44.50
C ASN A 5 -40.35 -31.74 45.20
N THR A 6 -40.16 -30.62 44.49
CA THR A 6 -40.96 -29.35 44.50
C THR A 6 -40.95 -28.54 45.80
N ASP A 7 -40.80 -27.22 45.79
CA ASP A 7 -41.51 -26.26 44.96
C ASP A 7 -40.86 -24.85 45.09
N GLN A 8 -41.20 -23.96 44.15
CA GLN A 8 -41.05 -22.51 44.20
C GLN A 8 -39.71 -21.91 43.78
N THR A 9 -39.53 -21.75 42.47
CA THR A 9 -38.94 -20.51 41.94
C THR A 9 -39.84 -19.90 40.88
N GLN A 10 -40.24 -18.68 41.19
CA GLN A 10 -41.16 -17.80 40.48
C GLN A 10 -40.80 -17.66 39.00
N GLY A 11 -41.78 -17.97 38.13
CA GLY A 11 -41.73 -17.59 36.72
C GLY A 11 -41.80 -16.07 36.59
N LYS A 12 -40.64 -15.42 36.39
CA LYS A 12 -40.60 -14.06 35.88
C LYS A 12 -41.01 -14.11 34.41
N LEU A 13 -42.26 -13.73 34.13
CA LEU A 13 -42.73 -13.40 32.79
C LEU A 13 -41.91 -12.21 32.29
N TYR A 14 -40.87 -12.49 31.51
CA TYR A 14 -40.23 -11.47 30.70
C TYR A 14 -41.18 -11.11 29.56
N THR A 15 -41.82 -9.95 29.66
CA THR A 15 -42.48 -9.33 28.51
C THR A 15 -41.41 -9.08 27.45
N LEU A 16 -41.47 -9.81 26.34
CA LEU A 16 -40.68 -9.53 25.14
C LEU A 16 -41.04 -8.13 24.68
N SER A 17 -40.19 -7.17 25.04
CA SER A 17 -40.22 -5.82 24.51
C SER A 17 -40.18 -5.92 22.98
N LYS A 18 -41.28 -5.53 22.34
CA LYS A 18 -41.47 -5.43 20.89
C LYS A 18 -40.14 -5.09 20.22
N GLU A 19 -39.55 -6.07 19.51
CA GLU A 19 -38.29 -5.89 18.79
C GLU A 19 -38.44 -4.65 17.91
N LYS A 20 -37.75 -3.57 18.27
CA LYS A 20 -37.62 -2.40 17.40
C LYS A 20 -36.87 -2.90 16.18
N SER A 21 -37.58 -3.13 15.07
CA SER A 21 -36.93 -3.59 13.84
C SER A 21 -35.79 -2.63 13.53
N LEU A 22 -34.58 -3.16 13.40
CA LEU A 22 -33.45 -2.34 13.02
C LEU A 22 -33.75 -1.68 11.66
N PRO A 23 -33.42 -0.39 11.50
CA PRO A 23 -33.64 0.30 10.24
C PRO A 23 -32.93 -0.45 9.12
N SER A 24 -33.52 -0.44 7.93
CA SER A 24 -32.88 -0.99 6.74
C SER A 24 -31.51 -0.35 6.55
N LEU A 25 -30.49 -1.13 6.21
CA LEU A 25 -29.15 -0.60 5.91
C LEU A 25 -29.22 0.53 4.87
N TRP A 26 -30.13 0.41 3.89
CA TRP A 26 -30.37 1.44 2.88
C TRP A 26 -30.85 2.78 3.44
N SER A 27 -31.59 2.77 4.55
CA SER A 27 -32.06 3.99 5.22
C SER A 27 -30.99 4.69 6.06
N THR A 28 -29.84 4.04 6.25
CA THR A 28 -28.68 4.59 6.98
C THR A 28 -27.59 5.12 6.07
N VAL A 29 -27.69 4.89 4.76
CA VAL A 29 -26.71 5.39 3.78
C VAL A 29 -26.91 6.89 3.59
N GLY A 30 -25.89 7.68 3.93
CA GLY A 30 -25.87 9.12 3.68
C GLY A 30 -25.79 9.45 2.18
N MET A 31 -26.03 10.71 1.82
CA MET A 31 -25.89 11.14 0.43
C MET A 31 -24.47 10.87 -0.09
N PRO A 32 -24.31 10.33 -1.32
CA PRO A 32 -23.00 10.08 -1.88
C PRO A 32 -22.22 11.39 -2.01
N SER A 33 -20.97 11.39 -1.55
CA SER A 33 -20.05 12.49 -1.77
C SER A 33 -19.87 12.78 -3.26
N GLU A 34 -19.63 14.06 -3.59
CA GLU A 34 -19.41 14.51 -4.97
C GLU A 34 -18.31 13.68 -5.66
N LEU A 35 -18.51 13.37 -6.94
CA LEU A 35 -17.53 12.62 -7.72
C LEU A 35 -16.30 13.51 -7.99
N HIS A 36 -15.10 12.97 -7.77
CA HIS A 36 -13.86 13.69 -8.07
C HIS A 36 -13.73 13.92 -9.60
N PRO A 37 -13.08 15.01 -10.07
CA PRO A 37 -12.89 15.27 -11.51
C PRO A 37 -12.21 14.15 -12.32
N SER A 38 -11.49 13.25 -11.64
CA SER A 38 -10.92 12.05 -12.25
C SER A 38 -11.96 10.99 -12.64
N GLY A 39 -13.19 11.09 -12.13
CA GLY A 39 -14.30 10.20 -12.39
C GLY A 39 -14.23 8.82 -11.70
N HIS A 40 -13.08 8.44 -11.13
CA HIS A 40 -12.88 7.08 -10.60
C HIS A 40 -13.15 6.92 -9.11
N SER A 41 -13.41 8.01 -8.39
CA SER A 41 -13.59 8.00 -6.93
C SER A 41 -14.28 9.28 -6.47
N PRO A 42 -15.04 9.26 -5.37
CA PRO A 42 -15.58 10.49 -4.79
C PRO A 42 -14.49 11.37 -4.16
N VAL A 43 -14.79 12.64 -3.97
CA VAL A 43 -14.00 13.55 -3.12
C VAL A 43 -14.07 13.05 -1.68
N ALA A 44 -12.94 13.10 -0.97
CA ALA A 44 -12.82 12.61 0.39
C ALA A 44 -12.82 13.77 1.39
N GLU A 45 -13.92 13.93 2.13
CA GLU A 45 -14.05 14.98 3.16
C GLU A 45 -13.00 14.80 4.28
N GLN A 46 -12.59 13.57 4.58
CA GLN A 46 -11.53 13.30 5.56
C GLN A 46 -10.16 13.88 5.19
N PHE A 47 -9.95 14.21 3.91
CA PHE A 47 -8.72 14.82 3.39
C PHE A 47 -8.93 16.28 3.00
N LYS A 48 -9.90 16.97 3.62
CA LYS A 48 -10.19 18.38 3.37
C LYS A 48 -8.92 19.24 3.50
N GLY A 49 -8.67 20.06 2.49
CA GLY A 49 -7.48 20.91 2.41
C GLY A 49 -6.28 20.27 1.70
N LEU A 50 -6.30 18.95 1.49
CA LEU A 50 -5.31 18.25 0.66
C LEU A 50 -5.80 18.12 -0.78
N GLY A 51 -4.86 18.05 -1.71
CA GLY A 51 -5.16 17.95 -3.13
C GLY A 51 -4.43 16.81 -3.82
N CYS A 52 -4.76 16.61 -5.09
CA CYS A 52 -4.02 15.69 -5.95
C CYS A 52 -2.52 16.06 -6.04
N SER A 53 -2.12 17.32 -5.85
CA SER A 53 -0.71 17.72 -5.78
C SER A 53 0.08 17.04 -4.66
N ASP A 54 -0.60 16.65 -3.58
CA ASP A 54 0.00 16.01 -2.40
C ASP A 54 -0.13 14.48 -2.44
N CYS A 55 -0.79 13.96 -3.47
CA CYS A 55 -1.10 12.54 -3.61
C CYS A 55 0.00 11.79 -4.35
N ALA A 56 0.39 10.63 -3.81
CA ALA A 56 1.36 9.71 -4.41
C ALA A 56 0.96 9.26 -5.83
N TRP A 57 -0.35 9.16 -6.09
CA TRP A 57 -0.89 8.74 -7.39
C TRP A 57 -0.90 9.83 -8.45
N SER A 58 -0.53 11.06 -8.10
CA SER A 58 -0.47 12.18 -9.02
C SER A 58 0.83 12.19 -9.81
N PHE A 59 0.74 12.62 -11.06
CA PHE A 59 1.90 12.87 -11.91
C PHE A 59 1.59 13.98 -12.90
N VAL A 60 2.64 14.59 -13.45
CA VAL A 60 2.51 15.64 -14.47
C VAL A 60 2.95 15.09 -15.81
N GLU A 61 2.09 15.21 -16.81
CA GLU A 61 2.42 14.91 -18.20
C GLU A 61 2.06 16.14 -19.04
N ARG A 62 2.99 16.59 -19.90
CA ARG A 62 2.78 17.78 -20.77
C ARG A 62 2.26 19.00 -19.98
N ARG A 63 2.80 19.23 -18.77
CA ARG A 63 2.41 20.30 -17.83
C ARG A 63 0.97 20.23 -17.32
N LYS A 64 0.31 19.08 -17.42
CA LYS A 64 -1.03 18.85 -16.88
C LYS A 64 -0.98 17.78 -15.79
N PRO A 65 -1.59 18.01 -14.60
CA PRO A 65 -1.68 16.99 -13.58
C PRO A 65 -2.64 15.88 -14.01
N ARG A 66 -2.31 14.66 -13.63
CA ARG A 66 -3.05 13.44 -13.93
C ARG A 66 -3.00 12.50 -12.73
N CYS A 67 -3.96 11.59 -12.66
CA CYS A 67 -3.97 10.52 -11.67
C CYS A 67 -3.65 9.19 -12.36
N ARG A 68 -2.79 8.36 -11.77
CA ARG A 68 -2.46 7.03 -12.32
C ARG A 68 -3.66 6.06 -12.31
N HIS A 69 -4.70 6.32 -11.53
CA HIS A 69 -5.96 5.55 -11.60
C HIS A 69 -6.85 5.96 -12.79
N ALA A 70 -6.64 7.15 -13.36
CA ALA A 70 -7.33 7.63 -14.54
C ALA A 70 -6.35 8.39 -15.44
N PRO A 71 -5.35 7.69 -16.02
CA PRO A 71 -4.23 8.34 -16.72
C PRO A 71 -4.67 9.13 -17.94
N SER A 72 -5.81 8.78 -18.54
CA SER A 72 -6.36 9.49 -19.70
C SER A 72 -7.01 10.84 -19.36
N ILE A 73 -7.32 11.10 -18.09
CA ILE A 73 -8.01 12.33 -17.66
C ILE A 73 -6.99 13.39 -17.25
N HIS A 74 -7.16 14.61 -17.77
CA HIS A 74 -6.45 15.78 -17.27
C HIS A 74 -7.19 16.34 -16.06
N LEU A 75 -6.47 16.56 -14.96
CA LEU A 75 -7.03 17.14 -13.76
C LEU A 75 -6.89 18.66 -13.75
N PRO A 76 -7.84 19.40 -13.15
CA PRO A 76 -7.60 20.78 -12.72
C PRO A 76 -6.42 20.87 -11.75
N ASP A 77 -5.68 21.98 -11.78
CA ASP A 77 -4.46 22.18 -10.97
C ASP A 77 -4.72 22.06 -9.46
N LYS A 78 -5.92 22.42 -8.99
CA LYS A 78 -6.33 22.39 -7.58
C LYS A 78 -7.40 21.31 -7.32
N SER A 79 -7.24 20.13 -7.94
CA SER A 79 -8.17 19.02 -7.71
C SER A 79 -8.07 18.52 -6.26
N PRO A 80 -9.19 18.34 -5.55
CA PRO A 80 -9.18 17.93 -4.14
C PRO A 80 -8.73 16.47 -3.98
N ALA A 81 -8.39 16.07 -2.76
CA ALA A 81 -8.13 14.67 -2.46
C ALA A 81 -9.41 13.81 -2.64
N CYS A 82 -9.23 12.60 -3.19
CA CYS A 82 -10.30 11.60 -3.34
C CYS A 82 -10.15 10.47 -2.32
N TRP A 83 -11.08 9.52 -2.28
CA TRP A 83 -11.00 8.37 -1.36
C TRP A 83 -9.80 7.45 -1.60
N ARG A 84 -9.09 7.58 -2.73
CA ARG A 84 -7.83 6.87 -3.02
C ARG A 84 -6.59 7.72 -2.72
N PHE A 85 -6.75 8.84 -2.02
CA PHE A 85 -5.63 9.70 -1.66
C PHE A 85 -4.62 8.92 -0.81
N GLU A 86 -3.35 9.03 -1.20
CA GLU A 86 -2.21 8.49 -0.47
C GLU A 86 -1.18 9.60 -0.34
N PRO A 87 -0.80 10.02 0.88
CA PRO A 87 0.09 11.17 1.06
C PRO A 87 1.49 10.88 0.52
N ALA A 88 1.89 11.59 -0.53
CA ALA A 88 3.20 11.39 -1.18
C ALA A 88 4.37 11.63 -0.21
N GLY A 89 4.21 12.58 0.72
CA GLY A 89 5.19 12.94 1.74
C GLY A 89 5.45 11.85 2.79
N GLU A 90 4.52 10.90 2.97
CA GLU A 90 4.61 9.83 3.97
C GLU A 90 5.17 8.52 3.40
N LEU A 91 5.48 8.49 2.10
CA LEU A 91 6.16 7.34 1.52
C LEU A 91 7.54 7.20 2.16
N ASP A 92 7.81 6.06 2.81
CA ASP A 92 9.12 5.74 3.35
C ASP A 92 9.53 4.30 3.02
N CYS A 93 10.66 4.15 2.34
CA CYS A 93 11.22 2.85 1.99
C CYS A 93 11.78 2.13 3.22
N GLN A 94 12.21 2.87 4.25
CA GLN A 94 12.69 2.29 5.52
C GLN A 94 11.54 1.71 6.35
N THR A 95 10.30 2.11 6.08
CA THR A 95 9.10 1.48 6.65
C THR A 95 8.53 0.41 5.74
N CYS A 96 8.48 0.68 4.43
CA CYS A 96 7.66 -0.13 3.54
C CYS A 96 8.40 -1.25 2.83
N GLY A 97 9.71 -1.19 2.62
CA GLY A 97 10.52 -2.26 1.99
C GLY A 97 10.03 -2.83 0.64
N ALA A 98 8.95 -2.33 0.03
CA ALA A 98 8.08 -3.08 -0.88
C ALA A 98 8.83 -3.72 -2.05
N CYS A 99 9.68 -2.94 -2.74
CA CYS A 99 10.47 -3.40 -3.88
C CYS A 99 11.60 -4.39 -3.51
N CYS A 100 12.11 -4.31 -2.28
CA CYS A 100 13.17 -5.18 -1.77
C CYS A 100 12.62 -6.49 -1.16
N ARG A 101 11.34 -6.51 -0.79
CA ARG A 101 10.59 -7.71 -0.37
C ARG A 101 9.89 -8.36 -1.58
N GLU A 102 8.70 -8.88 -1.38
CA GLU A 102 7.94 -9.71 -2.32
C GLU A 102 7.55 -9.05 -3.66
N ALA A 103 7.60 -7.72 -3.80
CA ALA A 103 7.03 -7.08 -4.99
C ALA A 103 7.71 -7.48 -6.31
N TYR A 104 9.03 -7.70 -6.29
CA TYR A 104 9.82 -8.02 -7.47
C TYR A 104 10.75 -9.22 -7.24
N HIS A 105 10.74 -10.15 -8.17
CA HIS A 105 11.54 -11.39 -8.09
C HIS A 105 12.95 -11.27 -8.67
N ALA A 106 13.24 -10.20 -9.42
CA ALA A 106 14.55 -9.99 -10.01
C ALA A 106 14.87 -8.50 -10.18
N VAL A 107 16.11 -8.13 -9.87
CA VAL A 107 16.71 -6.84 -10.24
C VAL A 107 17.89 -7.16 -11.14
N GLU A 108 17.83 -6.69 -12.37
CA GLU A 108 18.90 -6.91 -13.35
C GLU A 108 20.13 -6.09 -13.00
N VAL A 109 21.29 -6.68 -13.24
CA VAL A 109 22.60 -6.07 -13.04
C VAL A 109 23.34 -6.12 -14.38
N SER A 110 23.73 -4.97 -14.91
CA SER A 110 24.55 -4.92 -16.11
C SER A 110 25.98 -5.37 -15.82
N SER A 111 26.64 -6.00 -16.79
CA SER A 111 27.98 -6.60 -16.62
C SER A 111 29.08 -5.63 -16.17
N ARG A 112 28.92 -4.33 -16.46
CA ARG A 112 29.90 -3.27 -16.14
C ARG A 112 29.63 -2.57 -14.80
N GLU A 113 28.60 -2.96 -14.06
CA GLU A 113 28.27 -2.28 -12.82
C GLU A 113 29.25 -2.60 -11.69
N PRO A 114 29.61 -1.63 -10.82
CA PRO A 114 30.58 -1.83 -9.73
C PRO A 114 30.23 -2.96 -8.78
N VAL A 115 28.93 -3.21 -8.54
CA VAL A 115 28.43 -4.29 -7.67
C VAL A 115 28.99 -5.65 -8.05
N ASN A 116 29.20 -5.93 -9.35
CA ASN A 116 29.75 -7.20 -9.83
C ASN A 116 31.17 -7.47 -9.31
N LYS A 117 31.95 -6.41 -9.02
CA LYS A 117 33.33 -6.52 -8.52
C LYS A 117 33.43 -6.32 -7.02
N ARG A 118 32.64 -5.38 -6.48
CA ARG A 118 32.75 -4.93 -5.08
C ARG A 118 31.90 -5.75 -4.11
N ARG A 119 30.86 -6.41 -4.62
CA ARG A 119 29.85 -7.17 -3.86
C ARG A 119 29.42 -8.42 -4.65
N PRO A 120 30.36 -9.25 -5.17
CA PRO A 120 30.04 -10.42 -5.98
C PRO A 120 29.13 -11.43 -5.25
N GLU A 121 29.20 -11.50 -3.92
CA GLU A 121 28.34 -12.34 -3.07
C GLU A 121 26.85 -11.99 -3.15
N PHE A 122 26.50 -10.79 -3.61
CA PHE A 122 25.12 -10.36 -3.83
C PHE A 122 24.66 -10.47 -5.29
N VAL A 123 25.45 -11.06 -6.19
CA VAL A 123 25.13 -11.17 -7.62
C VAL A 123 25.10 -12.64 -8.05
N VAL A 124 24.00 -13.04 -8.67
CA VAL A 124 23.87 -14.35 -9.31
C VAL A 124 24.03 -14.20 -10.80
N ILE A 125 24.85 -15.06 -11.40
CA ILE A 125 25.05 -15.16 -12.84
C ILE A 125 24.33 -16.41 -13.34
N GLN A 126 23.40 -16.23 -14.28
CA GLN A 126 22.70 -17.31 -14.98
C GLN A 126 22.90 -17.08 -16.48
N ASP A 127 23.66 -17.96 -17.12
CA ASP A 127 24.14 -17.81 -18.49
C ASP A 127 24.83 -16.46 -18.71
N THR A 128 24.24 -15.58 -19.52
CA THR A 128 24.74 -14.23 -19.82
C THR A 128 24.11 -13.15 -18.95
N ARG A 129 23.05 -13.47 -18.21
CA ARG A 129 22.28 -12.53 -17.39
C ARG A 129 22.83 -12.50 -15.97
N ARG A 130 22.84 -11.31 -15.37
CA ARG A 130 23.21 -11.11 -13.97
C ARG A 130 22.06 -10.46 -13.25
N LYS A 131 21.79 -10.92 -12.04
CA LYS A 131 20.72 -10.39 -11.19
C LYS A 131 21.20 -10.29 -9.75
N LEU A 132 20.60 -9.38 -9.00
CA LEU A 132 20.81 -9.32 -7.57
C LEU A 132 20.29 -10.61 -6.91
N LEU A 133 21.10 -11.21 -6.04
CA LEU A 133 20.75 -12.40 -5.27
C LEU A 133 19.51 -12.12 -4.41
N ARG A 134 18.67 -13.15 -4.27
CA ARG A 134 17.50 -13.14 -3.40
C ARG A 134 17.47 -14.38 -2.52
N ASN A 135 17.03 -14.20 -1.30
CA ASN A 135 16.77 -15.25 -0.32
C ASN A 135 15.25 -15.42 -0.23
N GLY A 136 14.72 -16.38 -0.99
CA GLY A 136 13.27 -16.48 -1.22
C GLY A 136 12.73 -15.21 -1.88
N GLU A 137 11.72 -14.61 -1.26
CA GLU A 137 11.07 -13.39 -1.74
C GLU A 137 11.80 -12.10 -1.36
N ARG A 138 12.93 -12.17 -0.65
CA ARG A 138 13.66 -10.99 -0.16
C ARG A 138 14.97 -10.79 -0.91
N CYS A 139 15.30 -9.54 -1.23
CA CYS A 139 16.64 -9.17 -1.68
C CYS A 139 17.67 -9.62 -0.65
N ALA A 140 18.76 -10.27 -1.09
CA ALA A 140 19.77 -10.79 -0.16
C ALA A 140 20.50 -9.68 0.61
N ALA A 141 20.55 -8.46 0.06
CA ALA A 141 21.13 -7.29 0.73
C ALA A 141 20.13 -6.52 1.61
N LEU A 142 18.89 -6.99 1.76
CA LEU A 142 17.88 -6.35 2.60
C LEU A 142 18.09 -6.73 4.06
N LEU A 143 18.35 -5.72 4.89
CA LEU A 143 18.40 -5.83 6.34
C LEU A 143 17.07 -5.36 6.95
N GLY A 144 16.77 -5.90 8.13
CA GLY A 144 15.62 -5.53 8.94
C GLY A 144 14.27 -6.03 8.40
N GLY A 145 13.17 -5.54 8.99
CA GLY A 145 11.81 -5.95 8.63
C GLY A 145 11.57 -7.45 8.75
N ILE A 146 12.16 -8.09 9.75
CA ILE A 146 11.81 -9.44 10.21
C ILE A 146 10.62 -9.36 11.16
N THR A 147 10.55 -8.29 11.95
CA THR A 147 9.38 -7.94 12.78
C THR A 147 8.67 -6.71 12.21
N ALA A 148 7.43 -6.48 12.64
CA ALA A 148 6.60 -5.38 12.14
C ALA A 148 7.19 -3.97 12.38
N ASN A 149 8.03 -3.82 13.42
CA ASN A 149 8.56 -2.52 13.85
C ASN A 149 10.02 -2.29 13.43
N GLU A 150 10.63 -3.26 12.75
CA GLU A 150 12.03 -3.17 12.36
C GLU A 150 12.17 -2.44 11.02
N ALA A 151 12.99 -1.38 11.00
CA ALA A 151 13.24 -0.61 9.79
C ALA A 151 14.02 -1.41 8.74
N TYR A 152 13.69 -1.18 7.47
CA TYR A 152 14.39 -1.75 6.33
C TYR A 152 15.62 -0.91 5.95
N SER A 153 16.74 -1.57 5.66
CA SER A 153 17.93 -0.91 5.12
C SER A 153 18.67 -1.81 4.14
N CYS A 154 19.59 -1.24 3.34
CA CYS A 154 20.37 -1.98 2.35
C CYS A 154 21.81 -2.15 2.80
N ALA A 155 22.27 -3.39 2.94
CA ALA A 155 23.65 -3.73 3.30
C ALA A 155 24.70 -3.25 2.27
N ILE A 156 24.27 -2.98 1.04
CA ILE A 156 25.13 -2.54 -0.08
C ILE A 156 24.74 -1.15 -0.60
N TYR A 157 24.20 -0.26 0.24
CA TYR A 157 23.59 1.01 -0.19
C TYR A 157 24.46 1.84 -1.16
N GLU A 158 25.76 1.94 -0.89
CA GLU A 158 26.74 2.66 -1.74
C GLU A 158 27.06 1.92 -3.05
N ASP A 159 27.02 0.59 -3.03
CA ASP A 159 27.34 -0.27 -4.17
C ASP A 159 26.08 -0.78 -4.89
N ARG A 160 24.92 -0.14 -4.66
CA ARG A 160 23.65 -0.54 -5.28
C ARG A 160 23.76 -0.63 -6.80
N PRO A 161 23.08 -1.60 -7.44
CA PRO A 161 22.95 -1.61 -8.88
C PRO A 161 22.18 -0.37 -9.35
N ARG A 162 22.37 0.00 -10.62
CA ARG A 162 21.79 1.17 -11.27
C ARG A 162 20.28 1.22 -11.09
N THR A 163 19.59 0.10 -11.31
CA THR A 163 18.13 -0.01 -11.12
C THR A 163 17.67 0.41 -9.72
N CYS A 164 18.43 0.06 -8.67
CA CYS A 164 18.10 0.45 -7.29
C CYS A 164 18.53 1.88 -6.96
N ARG A 165 19.59 2.39 -7.60
CA ARG A 165 20.12 3.75 -7.38
C ARG A 165 19.28 4.82 -8.07
N GLU A 166 18.77 4.54 -9.26
CA GLU A 166 17.92 5.45 -10.04
C GLU A 166 16.44 5.36 -9.65
N PHE A 167 16.10 4.48 -8.70
CA PHE A 167 14.73 4.34 -8.21
C PHE A 167 14.25 5.64 -7.57
N THR A 168 13.10 6.13 -8.04
CA THR A 168 12.45 7.33 -7.50
C THR A 168 11.26 6.94 -6.64
N ARG A 169 11.25 7.40 -5.39
CA ARG A 169 10.12 7.24 -4.47
C ARG A 169 8.87 7.93 -5.04
N GLY A 170 7.71 7.26 -4.99
CA GLY A 170 6.47 7.76 -5.60
C GLY A 170 6.39 7.63 -7.12
N SER A 171 7.42 7.07 -7.76
CA SER A 171 7.33 6.69 -9.18
C SER A 171 6.32 5.56 -9.40
N GLU A 172 5.98 5.31 -10.66
CA GLU A 172 5.12 4.19 -11.05
C GLU A 172 5.61 2.85 -10.48
N ASN A 173 6.90 2.55 -10.62
CA ASN A 173 7.50 1.33 -10.08
C ASN A 173 7.44 1.26 -8.54
N CYS A 174 7.46 2.41 -7.85
CA CYS A 174 7.30 2.45 -6.40
C CYS A 174 5.87 2.08 -6.00
N LEU A 175 4.89 2.65 -6.67
CA LEU A 175 3.49 2.45 -6.36
C LEU A 175 2.97 1.08 -6.83
N ASP A 176 3.47 0.58 -7.95
CA ASP A 176 3.25 -0.80 -8.39
C ASP A 176 3.78 -1.79 -7.34
N ALA A 177 5.00 -1.56 -6.84
CA ALA A 177 5.57 -2.41 -5.79
C ALA A 177 4.72 -2.40 -4.52
N ARG A 178 4.25 -1.22 -4.09
CA ARG A 178 3.39 -1.08 -2.91
C ARG A 178 2.03 -1.73 -3.12
N ARG A 179 1.42 -1.63 -4.30
CA ARG A 179 0.19 -2.36 -4.66
C ARG A 179 0.35 -3.86 -4.56
N ARG A 180 1.43 -4.42 -5.12
CA ARG A 180 1.70 -5.87 -5.09
C ARG A 180 1.77 -6.46 -3.70
N VAL A 181 2.18 -5.64 -2.71
CA VAL A 181 2.30 -6.04 -1.29
C VAL A 181 1.14 -5.50 -0.43
N GLY A 182 0.06 -5.02 -1.04
CA GLY A 182 -1.15 -4.56 -0.34
C GLY A 182 -0.99 -3.26 0.47
N MET A 183 0.01 -2.44 0.16
CA MET A 183 0.29 -1.18 0.87
C MET A 183 -0.27 0.07 0.19
N SER A 184 -0.69 -0.04 -1.07
CA SER A 184 -1.29 1.04 -1.83
C SER A 184 -2.48 0.56 -2.66
N LEU A 185 -3.37 1.49 -3.00
CA LEU A 185 -4.64 1.25 -3.71
C LEU A 185 -4.50 1.18 -5.22
#